data_AF-A0AA42TC35-F1
#
_entry.id   AF-A0AA42TC35-F1
#
_cell.length_a   1.000
_cell.length_b   1.000
_cell.length_c   1.000
_cell.angle_alpha   90.00
_cell.angle_beta   90.00
_cell.angle_gamma   90.00
#
_symmetry.space_group_name_H-M   'P 1'
#
loop_
_entity.id
_entity.type
_entity.pdbx_description
1 polymer ?
#
loop_
_entity_poly.entity_id
_entity_poly.type
_entity_poly.pdbx_seq_one_letter_code
_entity_poly.pdbx_strand_id
1 'polypeptide(L)'
;MKHGRSTGNKTKAQLARLDAIKDIGCIVAHSLGIRLGEDPVPAEEHHLTVGGKHGQKRRGHDFTIGLNPWSHRGEPFGGMSAARCEELFGPSYARQPRKFREEVGSDDYLLDLQNTLIEKHLEKTSWRSAA
;
A
#
# COMPACT_ATOMS: atom_id res chain seq x y z
N MET A 1 15.39 24.22 6.85
CA MET A 1 15.25 24.10 5.39
C MET A 1 14.04 23.21 5.11
N LYS A 2 12.99 23.71 4.43
CA LYS A 2 11.85 22.87 4.04
C LYS A 2 12.33 21.98 2.89
N HIS A 3 12.62 20.72 3.17
CA HIS A 3 12.89 19.74 2.12
C HIS A 3 11.67 19.73 1.18
N GLY A 4 11.86 20.16 -0.08
CA GLY A 4 10.84 20.09 -1.10
C GLY A 4 10.32 18.65 -1.22
N ARG A 5 9.07 18.49 -1.68
CA ARG A 5 8.54 17.15 -1.99
C ARG A 5 9.53 16.46 -2.94
N SER A 6 10.01 15.27 -2.58
CA SER A 6 10.93 14.49 -3.41
C SER A 6 10.32 14.02 -4.73
N THR A 7 9.03 14.31 -4.94
CA THR A 7 8.22 14.07 -6.13
C THR A 7 7.46 15.35 -6.50
N GLY A 8 7.31 15.63 -7.79
CA GLY A 8 6.53 16.77 -8.30
C GLY A 8 5.01 16.66 -8.07
N ASN A 9 4.23 17.40 -8.85
CA ASN A 9 2.77 17.25 -8.84
C ASN A 9 2.36 15.97 -9.59
N LYS A 10 1.27 15.35 -9.14
CA LYS A 10 0.70 14.15 -9.77
C LYS A 10 0.02 14.50 -11.10
N THR A 11 0.20 13.68 -12.11
CA THR A 11 -0.60 13.74 -13.35
C THR A 11 -2.02 13.23 -13.11
N LYS A 12 -2.94 13.45 -14.06
CA LYS A 12 -4.29 12.87 -14.00
C LYS A 12 -4.28 11.33 -13.92
N ALA A 13 -3.40 10.69 -14.70
CA ALA A 13 -3.25 9.22 -14.67
C ALA A 13 -2.74 8.74 -13.31
N GLN A 14 -1.81 9.47 -12.68
CA GLN A 14 -1.32 9.17 -11.34
C GLN A 14 -2.38 9.37 -10.26
N LEU A 15 -3.28 10.34 -10.42
CA LEU A 15 -4.43 10.49 -9.52
C LEU A 15 -5.38 9.30 -9.64
N ALA A 16 -5.75 8.92 -10.87
CA ALA A 16 -6.61 7.76 -11.12
C ALA A 16 -6.00 6.46 -10.57
N ARG A 17 -4.68 6.27 -10.71
CA ARG A 17 -3.94 5.16 -10.10
C ARG A 17 -4.17 5.12 -8.58
N LEU A 18 -4.05 6.26 -7.90
CA LEU A 18 -4.18 6.33 -6.45
C LEU A 18 -5.61 6.15 -5.96
N ASP A 19 -6.59 6.61 -6.74
CA ASP A 19 -7.99 6.35 -6.44
C ASP A 19 -8.28 4.85 -6.56
N ALA A 20 -7.76 4.16 -7.60
CA ALA A 20 -7.82 2.70 -7.68
C ALA A 20 -7.14 2.01 -6.48
N ILE A 21 -6.00 2.52 -5.99
CA ILE A 21 -5.35 1.98 -4.79
C ILE A 21 -6.25 2.13 -3.56
N LYS A 22 -6.93 3.26 -3.39
CA LYS A 22 -7.88 3.45 -2.26
C LYS A 22 -9.05 2.48 -2.36
N ASP A 23 -9.59 2.29 -3.57
CA ASP A 23 -10.73 1.40 -3.81
C ASP A 23 -10.37 -0.09 -3.65
N ILE A 24 -9.13 -0.48 -3.97
CA ILE A 24 -8.60 -1.83 -3.73
C ILE A 24 -8.32 -2.04 -2.24
N GLY A 25 -7.86 -1.00 -1.55
CA GLY A 25 -7.46 -1.05 -0.15
C GLY A 25 -6.06 -1.63 0.05
N CYS A 26 -5.79 -2.06 1.28
CA CYS A 26 -4.46 -2.49 1.70
C CYS A 26 -4.05 -3.79 1.01
N ILE A 27 -2.93 -3.77 0.29
CA ILE A 27 -2.45 -4.94 -0.46
C ILE A 27 -2.08 -6.12 0.45
N VAL A 28 -1.62 -5.86 1.67
CA VAL A 28 -1.28 -6.89 2.66
C VAL A 28 -2.55 -7.53 3.22
N ALA A 29 -3.56 -6.73 3.56
CA ALA A 29 -4.85 -7.27 3.98
C ALA A 29 -5.51 -8.06 2.84
N HIS A 30 -5.44 -7.54 1.61
CA HIS A 30 -5.95 -8.20 0.43
C HIS A 30 -5.27 -9.57 0.19
N SER A 31 -3.94 -9.66 0.29
CA SER A 31 -3.23 -10.94 0.11
C SER A 31 -3.53 -11.96 1.21
N LEU A 32 -3.86 -11.50 2.42
CA LEU A 32 -4.30 -12.33 3.53
C LEU A 32 -5.81 -12.67 3.49
N GLY A 33 -6.56 -12.15 2.51
CA GLY A 33 -8.02 -12.33 2.43
C GLY A 33 -8.81 -11.59 3.53
N ILE A 34 -8.20 -10.60 4.18
CA ILE A 34 -8.79 -9.83 5.27
C ILE A 34 -9.63 -8.68 4.69
N ARG A 35 -10.87 -8.55 5.18
CA ARG A 35 -11.84 -7.52 4.78
C ARG A 35 -12.55 -6.93 6.00
N LEU A 36 -13.14 -5.74 5.84
CA LEU A 36 -14.04 -5.11 6.82
C LEU A 36 -15.49 -5.34 6.39
N GLY A 37 -15.99 -6.55 6.64
CA GLY A 37 -17.26 -7.00 6.06
C GLY A 37 -17.14 -7.11 4.54
N GLU A 38 -18.03 -6.44 3.81
CA GLU A 38 -17.99 -6.40 2.34
C GLU A 38 -16.92 -5.44 1.80
N ASP A 39 -16.40 -4.53 2.64
CA ASP A 39 -15.46 -3.50 2.22
C ASP A 39 -13.99 -3.95 2.35
N PRO A 40 -13.10 -3.45 1.47
CA PRO A 40 -11.67 -3.68 1.63
C PRO A 40 -11.14 -2.95 2.87
N VAL A 41 -10.03 -3.45 3.44
CA VAL A 41 -9.33 -2.72 4.50
C VAL A 41 -8.75 -1.43 3.90
N PRO A 42 -9.04 -0.23 4.44
CA PRO A 42 -8.57 1.03 3.87
C PRO A 42 -7.04 1.11 3.74
N ALA A 43 -6.59 1.75 2.67
CA ALA A 43 -5.17 1.99 2.39
C ALA A 43 -4.80 3.46 2.41
N GLU A 44 -3.55 3.69 2.77
CA GLU A 44 -2.82 4.94 2.61
C GLU A 44 -1.80 4.80 1.48
N GLU A 45 -1.53 5.91 0.78
CA GLU A 45 -0.49 5.97 -0.26
C GLU A 45 0.90 5.79 0.37
N HIS A 46 1.60 4.71 0.01
CA HIS A 46 2.99 4.48 0.35
C HIS A 46 3.88 4.57 -0.91
N HIS A 47 4.76 5.59 -0.96
CA HIS A 47 5.77 5.70 -2.02
C HIS A 47 6.98 4.83 -1.72
N LEU A 48 7.31 3.94 -2.65
CA LEU A 48 8.55 3.18 -2.59
C LEU A 48 9.74 4.09 -2.83
N THR A 49 10.83 3.83 -2.11
CA THR A 49 12.06 4.62 -2.19
C THR A 49 13.14 3.89 -2.96
N VAL A 50 14.12 4.63 -3.49
CA VAL A 50 15.30 4.03 -4.11
C VAL A 50 16.05 3.22 -3.05
N GLY A 51 16.17 1.91 -3.29
CA GLY A 51 16.80 0.97 -2.37
C GLY A 51 15.98 0.59 -1.13
N GLY A 52 14.69 0.94 -1.05
CA GLY A 52 13.76 0.50 0.00
C GLY A 52 14.08 0.96 1.43
N LYS A 53 14.95 1.98 1.57
CA LYS A 53 15.33 2.54 2.87
C LYS A 53 14.53 3.78 3.20
N HIS A 54 14.16 3.93 4.47
CA HIS A 54 13.49 5.13 4.96
C HIS A 54 14.37 6.36 4.75
N GLY A 55 13.74 7.50 4.43
CA GLY A 55 14.45 8.77 4.15
C GLY A 55 15.12 8.86 2.78
N GLN A 56 15.15 7.78 1.99
CA GLN A 56 15.68 7.83 0.63
C GLN A 56 14.71 8.51 -0.34
N LYS A 57 15.25 8.94 -1.49
CA LYS A 57 14.46 9.54 -2.57
C LYS A 57 13.37 8.57 -3.00
N ARG A 58 12.15 9.07 -3.17
CA ARG A 58 11.00 8.31 -3.72
C ARG A 58 11.26 7.98 -5.19
N ARG A 59 10.82 6.81 -5.65
CA ARG A 59 10.96 6.38 -7.06
C ARG A 59 10.02 7.14 -8.00
N GLY A 60 8.89 7.63 -7.49
CA GLY A 60 7.90 8.40 -8.25
C GLY A 60 6.48 8.04 -7.83
N HIS A 61 5.49 8.72 -8.41
CA HIS A 61 4.07 8.45 -8.11
C HIS A 61 3.57 7.12 -8.69
N ASP A 62 4.24 6.60 -9.72
CA ASP A 62 3.91 5.29 -10.32
C ASP A 62 4.45 4.12 -9.48
N PHE A 63 5.31 4.40 -8.49
CA PHE A 63 5.89 3.43 -7.56
C PHE A 63 5.21 3.55 -6.20
N THR A 64 3.90 3.36 -6.21
CA THR A 64 3.01 3.51 -5.06
C THR A 64 2.25 2.22 -4.79
N ILE A 65 2.12 1.89 -3.50
CA ILE A 65 1.33 0.77 -2.99
C ILE A 65 0.38 1.24 -1.89
N GLY A 66 -0.72 0.52 -1.70
CA GLY A 66 -1.70 0.78 -0.65
C GLY A 66 -1.43 -0.03 0.62
N LEU A 67 -1.19 0.65 1.74
CA LEU A 67 -0.96 0.00 3.04
C LEU A 67 -1.90 0.55 4.12
N ASN A 68 -2.44 -0.32 4.97
CA ASN A 68 -3.21 0.09 6.15
C ASN A 68 -2.28 0.69 7.23
N PRO A 69 -2.80 1.42 8.24
CA PRO A 69 -1.97 2.06 9.27
C PRO A 69 -0.95 1.14 9.96
N TRP A 70 -1.32 -0.12 10.24
CA TRP A 70 -0.40 -1.10 10.82
C TRP A 70 0.72 -1.47 9.84
N SER A 71 0.37 -1.93 8.65
CA SER A 71 1.33 -2.38 7.63
C SER A 71 2.23 -1.23 7.16
N HIS A 72 1.71 0.00 7.15
CA HIS A 72 2.41 1.20 6.72
C HIS A 72 3.31 1.78 7.82
N ARG A 73 2.68 2.32 8.88
CA ARG A 73 3.34 3.13 9.92
C ARG A 73 3.58 2.36 11.21
N GLY A 74 3.04 1.15 11.33
CA GLY A 74 3.09 0.38 12.56
C GLY A 74 2.13 0.87 13.62
N GLU A 75 1.07 1.57 13.21
CA GLU A 75 0.04 2.09 14.10
C GLU A 75 -0.96 0.96 14.41
N PRO A 76 -1.03 0.48 15.67
CA PRO A 76 -1.93 -0.62 16.03
C PRO A 76 -3.40 -0.24 15.91
N PHE A 77 -4.24 -1.21 15.54
CA PHE A 77 -5.68 -0.99 15.44
C PHE A 77 -6.38 -1.03 16.79
N GLY A 78 -7.37 -0.16 17.01
CA GLY A 78 -8.37 -0.33 18.07
C GLY A 78 -7.81 -0.53 19.49
N GLY A 79 -6.68 0.09 19.82
CA GLY A 79 -6.04 -0.05 21.13
C GLY A 79 -5.26 -1.37 21.34
N MET A 80 -5.11 -2.20 20.31
CA MET A 80 -4.24 -3.37 20.36
C MET A 80 -2.78 -2.98 20.64
N SER A 81 -2.02 -3.90 21.24
CA SER A 81 -0.57 -3.74 21.31
C SER A 81 0.07 -4.00 19.94
N ALA A 82 1.25 -3.42 19.70
CA ALA A 82 2.02 -3.69 18.50
C ALA A 82 2.40 -5.18 18.38
N ALA A 83 2.69 -5.84 19.50
CA ALA A 83 2.96 -7.28 19.50
C ALA A 83 1.75 -8.10 19.04
N ARG A 84 0.54 -7.72 19.49
CA ARG A 84 -0.70 -8.38 19.06
C ARG A 84 -1.00 -8.14 17.58
N CYS A 85 -0.73 -6.95 17.07
CA CYS A 85 -0.89 -6.69 15.64
C CYS A 85 0.12 -7.47 14.80
N GLU A 86 1.36 -7.62 15.26
CA GLU A 86 2.37 -8.44 14.59
C GLU A 86 1.95 -9.91 14.53
N GLU A 87 1.44 -10.44 15.64
CA GLU A 87 0.96 -11.82 15.73
C GLU A 87 -0.22 -12.09 14.79
N LEU A 88 -1.18 -11.16 14.70
CA LEU A 88 -2.41 -11.35 13.93
C LEU A 88 -2.27 -11.02 12.44
N PHE A 89 -1.51 -9.98 12.12
CA PHE A 89 -1.48 -9.37 10.79
C PHE A 89 -0.11 -9.45 10.12
N GLY A 90 0.87 -10.03 10.80
CA GLY A 90 2.25 -10.07 10.35
C GLY A 90 3.01 -8.76 10.62
N PRO A 91 4.28 -8.70 10.15
CA PRO A 91 5.16 -7.56 10.41
C PRO A 91 4.63 -6.27 9.79
N SER A 92 5.00 -5.14 10.39
CA SER A 92 4.81 -3.80 9.86
C SER A 92 6.06 -3.34 9.10
N TYR A 93 5.86 -2.63 7.99
CA TYR A 93 6.97 -2.05 7.22
C TYR A 93 7.83 -1.11 8.07
N ALA A 94 7.20 -0.23 8.84
CA ALA A 94 7.91 0.76 9.65
C ALA A 94 8.63 0.14 10.86
N ARG A 95 8.03 -0.87 11.50
CA ARG A 95 8.57 -1.43 12.75
C ARG A 95 9.52 -2.60 12.54
N GLN A 96 9.26 -3.45 11.54
CA GLN A 96 10.07 -4.64 11.27
C GLN A 96 10.43 -4.73 9.77
N PRO A 97 11.12 -3.73 9.18
CA PRO A 97 11.32 -3.63 7.72
C PRO A 97 12.04 -4.84 7.11
N ARG A 98 12.95 -5.49 7.86
CA ARG A 98 13.62 -6.71 7.39
C ARG A 98 12.64 -7.89 7.33
N LYS A 99 11.95 -8.16 8.44
CA LYS A 99 10.95 -9.24 8.55
C LYS A 99 9.80 -9.03 7.56
N PHE A 100 9.37 -7.78 7.36
CA PHE A 100 8.37 -7.42 6.35
C PHE A 100 8.80 -7.83 4.95
N ARG A 101 10.03 -7.53 4.54
CA ARG A 101 10.52 -7.94 3.21
C ARG A 101 10.68 -9.45 3.06
N GLU A 102 11.01 -10.14 4.15
CA GLU A 102 11.17 -11.59 4.18
C GLU A 102 9.82 -12.32 4.12
N GLU A 103 8.81 -11.83 4.84
CA GLU A 103 7.52 -12.53 5.01
C GLU A 103 6.39 -12.01 4.12
N VAL A 104 6.36 -10.71 3.84
CA VAL A 104 5.31 -10.05 3.03
C VAL A 104 5.78 -9.85 1.60
N GLY A 105 7.02 -9.40 1.42
CA GLY A 105 7.67 -9.31 0.10
C GLY A 105 8.49 -8.04 -0.10
N SER A 106 9.30 -8.05 -1.17
CA SER A 106 10.12 -6.90 -1.56
C SER A 106 9.30 -5.77 -2.16
N ASP A 107 9.85 -4.55 -2.17
CA ASP A 107 9.23 -3.38 -2.80
C ASP A 107 8.80 -3.64 -4.25
N ASP A 108 9.65 -4.31 -5.05
CA ASP A 108 9.33 -4.61 -6.46
C ASP A 108 8.24 -5.67 -6.60
N TYR A 109 8.26 -6.71 -5.76
CA TYR A 109 7.19 -7.70 -5.73
C TYR A 109 5.84 -7.07 -5.36
N LEU A 110 5.83 -6.23 -4.32
CA LEU A 110 4.61 -5.56 -3.87
C LEU A 110 4.09 -4.55 -4.88
N LEU A 111 4.98 -3.89 -5.62
CA LEU A 111 4.60 -3.01 -6.70
C LEU A 111 3.96 -3.78 -7.87
N ASP A 112 4.54 -4.90 -8.26
CA ASP A 112 4.00 -5.75 -9.33
C ASP A 112 2.60 -6.30 -8.96
N LEU A 113 2.45 -6.76 -7.72
CA LEU A 113 1.15 -7.15 -7.18
C LEU A 113 0.14 -5.99 -7.22
N GLN A 114 0.55 -4.80 -6.77
CA GLN A 114 -0.33 -3.62 -6.79
C GLN A 114 -0.75 -3.26 -8.22
N ASN A 115 0.17 -3.31 -9.20
CA ASN A 115 -0.13 -3.04 -10.60
C ASN A 115 -1.13 -4.05 -11.15
N THR A 116 -0.91 -5.34 -10.89
CA THR A 116 -1.83 -6.42 -11.28
C THR A 116 -3.24 -6.19 -10.70
N LEU A 117 -3.34 -5.76 -9.44
CA LEU A 117 -4.63 -5.47 -8.81
C LEU A 117 -5.32 -4.24 -9.41
N ILE A 118 -4.54 -3.21 -9.79
CA ILE A 118 -5.07 -2.03 -10.47
C ILE A 118 -5.61 -2.40 -11.84
N GLU A 119 -4.88 -3.17 -12.62
CA GLU A 119 -5.33 -3.66 -13.93
C GLU A 119 -6.66 -4.41 -13.83
N LYS A 120 -6.74 -5.39 -12.92
CA LYS A 120 -7.98 -6.14 -12.63
C LYS A 120 -9.13 -5.24 -12.17
N HIS A 121 -8.84 -4.26 -11.33
CA HIS A 121 -9.85 -3.31 -10.85
C HIS A 121 -10.40 -2.48 -12.01
N LEU A 122 -9.54 -1.97 -12.89
CA LEU A 122 -9.94 -1.18 -14.05
C LEU A 122 -10.74 -2.02 -15.06
N GLU A 123 -10.33 -3.26 -15.33
CA GLU A 123 -11.09 -4.20 -16.16
C GLU A 123 -12.51 -4.41 -15.59
N LYS A 124 -12.61 -4.71 -14.29
CA LYS A 124 -13.91 -4.93 -13.63
C LYS A 124 -14.80 -3.68 -13.65
N THR A 125 -14.24 -2.50 -13.41
CA THR A 125 -15.00 -1.25 -13.33
C THR A 125 -15.38 -0.71 -14.72
N SER A 126 -14.52 -0.92 -15.72
CA SER A 126 -14.84 -0.59 -17.12
C SER A 126 -16.02 -1.41 -17.65
N TRP A 127 -16.09 -2.71 -17.33
CA TRP A 127 -17.23 -3.56 -17.66
C TRP A 127 -18.53 -3.09 -16.97
N ARG A 128 -18.46 -2.75 -15.68
CA ARG A 128 -19.64 -2.34 -14.90
C ARG A 128 -20.20 -0.98 -15.30
N SER A 129 -19.42 -0.13 -15.97
CA SER A 129 -19.87 1.18 -16.47
C SER A 129 -20.66 1.10 -17.79
N ALA A 130 -20.85 -0.09 -18.37
CA ALA A 130 -21.54 -0.29 -19.64
C ALA A 130 -23.01 -0.76 -19.50
N ALA A 131 -23.62 -0.59 -18.32
CA ALA A 131 -25.01 -1.00 -18.03
C ALA A 131 -25.90 0.20 -17.67
#